data_AF-A0ABC8KTC9-F1
#
_entry.id   AF-A0ABC8KTC9-F1
#
_cell.length_a   1.000
_cell.length_b   1.000
_cell.length_c   1.000
_cell.angle_alpha   90.00
_cell.angle_beta   90.00
_cell.angle_gamma   90.00
#
_symmetry.space_group_name_H-M   'P 1'
#
loop_
_entity.id
_entity.type
_entity.pdbx_description
1 polymer ?
#
loop_
_entity_poly.entity_id
_entity_poly.type
_entity_poly.pdbx_seq_one_letter_code
_entity_poly.pdbx_strand_id
1 'polypeptide(L)'
;MRLKAAYSTAEALDYCSSAGFASYNSLSAYSILFDENGDACLSCFGLMKEINNDQRTTGNRFSIISSYYYYYYSYVNPESVMFRFGTILMDLLSGKPIPPSHAHDMIHGKDTVELIDPNLKGNFSAEEATIVFKLASRCLQYEDIESINTKDIVTTLETLQTKTDAPSYAMLEMVNQRDLSWNKLSPLGKACLRMDLTAIHKILVIAGYADDKEVIEVTKHIN
;
A
#
# COMPACT_ATOMS: atom_id res chain seq x y z
N MET A 1 -9.77 11.26 6.93
CA MET A 1 -8.46 10.61 6.66
C MET A 1 -8.52 9.21 6.09
N ARG A 2 -9.22 8.25 6.70
CA ARG A 2 -9.12 6.84 6.27
C ARG A 2 -9.47 6.61 4.80
N LEU A 3 -10.53 7.28 4.34
CA LEU A 3 -10.93 7.26 2.94
C LEU A 3 -9.90 7.90 2.00
N LYS A 4 -9.25 9.01 2.43
CA LYS A 4 -8.15 9.62 1.68
C LYS A 4 -6.96 8.66 1.57
N ALA A 5 -6.60 7.97 2.65
CA ALA A 5 -5.52 6.98 2.64
C ALA A 5 -5.83 5.80 1.71
N ALA A 6 -7.08 5.30 1.72
CA ALA A 6 -7.54 4.26 0.80
C ALA A 6 -7.42 4.70 -0.66
N TYR A 7 -7.90 5.92 -0.97
CA TYR A 7 -7.83 6.50 -2.30
C TYR A 7 -6.39 6.66 -2.81
N SER A 8 -5.51 7.33 -2.06
CA SER A 8 -4.12 7.54 -2.47
C SER A 8 -3.37 6.21 -2.63
N THR A 9 -3.70 5.20 -1.81
CA THR A 9 -3.14 3.85 -1.98
C THR A 9 -3.61 3.22 -3.30
N ALA A 10 -4.92 3.30 -3.61
CA ALA A 10 -5.44 2.76 -4.86
C ALA A 10 -4.85 3.46 -6.09
N GLU A 11 -4.70 4.79 -6.04
CA GLU A 11 -4.09 5.59 -7.10
C GLU A 11 -2.63 5.17 -7.34
N ALA A 12 -1.86 5.00 -6.26
CA ALA A 12 -0.49 4.50 -6.36
C ALA A 12 -0.41 3.09 -6.97
N LEU A 13 -1.36 2.20 -6.64
CA LEU A 13 -1.42 0.86 -7.22
C LEU A 13 -1.80 0.87 -8.71
N ASP A 14 -2.75 1.73 -9.12
CA ASP A 14 -3.09 1.92 -10.54
C ASP A 14 -1.92 2.49 -11.33
N TYR A 15 -1.18 3.42 -10.73
CA TYR A 15 0.07 3.94 -11.31
C TYR A 15 1.11 2.83 -11.47
N CYS A 16 1.33 2.00 -10.45
CA CYS A 16 2.24 0.86 -10.54
C CYS A 16 1.86 -0.08 -11.68
N SER A 17 0.57 -0.38 -11.84
CA SER A 17 0.07 -1.24 -12.92
C SER A 17 0.30 -0.62 -14.29
N SER A 18 -0.03 0.67 -14.47
CA SER A 18 0.07 1.36 -15.77
C SER A 18 1.49 1.77 -16.18
N ALA A 19 2.37 2.03 -15.23
CA ALA A 19 3.77 2.44 -15.47
C ALA A 19 4.74 1.26 -15.63
N GLY A 20 4.24 0.02 -15.66
CA GLY A 20 5.07 -1.18 -15.86
C GLY A 20 5.72 -1.74 -14.59
N PHE A 21 5.34 -1.25 -13.40
CA PHE A 21 5.73 -1.84 -12.10
C PHE A 21 4.79 -2.97 -11.69
N ALA A 22 4.40 -3.82 -12.64
CA ALA A 22 3.46 -4.92 -12.43
C ALA A 22 3.94 -5.96 -11.40
N SER A 23 5.22 -5.95 -11.05
CA SER A 23 5.85 -6.81 -10.04
C SER A 23 5.81 -6.25 -8.61
N TYR A 24 5.27 -5.05 -8.39
CA TYR A 24 5.15 -4.50 -7.03
C TYR A 24 4.30 -5.44 -6.18
N ASN A 25 4.88 -6.07 -5.16
CA ASN A 25 4.20 -7.07 -4.32
C ASN A 25 4.37 -6.83 -2.81
N SER A 26 4.93 -5.69 -2.40
CA SER A 26 5.33 -5.41 -1.02
C SER A 26 4.27 -4.68 -0.18
N LEU A 27 3.09 -4.36 -0.76
CA LEU A 27 1.96 -3.66 -0.12
C LEU A 27 1.53 -4.14 1.27
N SER A 28 1.88 -3.45 2.34
CA SER A 28 1.32 -3.67 3.68
C SER A 28 0.83 -2.37 4.30
N ALA A 29 0.04 -2.45 5.38
CA ALA A 29 -0.30 -1.26 6.16
C ALA A 29 0.96 -0.47 6.61
N TYR A 30 2.06 -1.16 6.90
CA TYR A 30 3.35 -0.54 7.27
C TYR A 30 4.10 0.10 6.10
N SER A 31 3.75 -0.26 4.86
CA SER A 31 4.31 0.38 3.67
C SER A 31 3.49 1.59 3.23
N ILE A 32 2.43 1.98 3.93
CA ILE A 32 1.71 3.23 3.68
C ILE A 32 2.19 4.25 4.71
N LEU A 33 2.91 5.26 4.24
CA LEU A 33 3.42 6.36 5.05
C LEU A 33 2.63 7.64 4.79
N PHE A 34 2.86 8.69 5.57
CA PHE A 34 2.27 10.00 5.33
C PHE A 34 3.38 11.01 5.04
N ASP A 35 3.17 11.84 4.02
CA ASP A 35 4.09 12.92 3.69
C ASP A 35 3.93 14.13 4.63
N GLU A 36 4.64 15.21 4.31
CA GLU A 36 4.60 16.46 5.08
C GLU A 36 3.24 17.18 5.06
N ASN A 37 2.42 16.90 4.05
CA ASN A 37 1.07 17.43 3.92
C ASN A 37 0.03 16.50 4.57
N GLY A 38 0.47 15.35 5.07
CA GLY A 38 -0.38 14.33 5.67
C GLY A 38 -1.06 13.44 4.62
N ASP A 39 -0.63 13.47 3.37
CA ASP A 39 -1.15 12.63 2.30
C ASP A 39 -0.51 11.24 2.36
N ALA A 40 -1.31 10.21 2.14
CA ALA A 40 -0.83 8.84 2.22
C ALA A 40 0.03 8.52 0.98
N CYS A 41 1.22 7.99 1.19
CA CYS A 41 2.17 7.64 0.15
C CYS A 41 2.60 6.18 0.28
N LEU A 42 2.70 5.50 -0.86
CA LEU A 42 3.21 4.15 -0.91
C LEU A 42 4.74 4.16 -0.75
N SER A 43 5.21 3.40 0.23
CA SER A 43 6.60 3.11 0.51
C SER A 43 6.92 1.66 0.08
N CYS A 44 8.19 1.29 0.16
CA CYS A 44 8.71 -0.05 -0.12
C CYS A 44 8.79 -0.46 -1.60
N PHE A 45 9.19 0.45 -2.51
CA PHE A 45 9.87 0.07 -3.77
C PHE A 45 11.32 -0.36 -3.51
N GLY A 46 11.60 -1.01 -2.37
CA GLY A 46 12.96 -1.23 -1.89
C GLY A 46 13.82 -1.79 -3.00
N LEU A 47 14.91 -1.09 -3.37
CA LEU A 47 15.81 -1.34 -4.51
C LEU A 47 15.35 -2.51 -5.38
N MET A 48 14.21 -2.36 -6.08
CA MET A 48 13.61 -3.47 -6.80
C MET A 48 14.50 -3.74 -8.01
N LYS A 49 15.39 -4.72 -7.84
CA LYS A 49 16.19 -5.27 -8.94
C LYS A 49 15.20 -5.89 -9.91
N GLU A 50 15.26 -5.46 -11.17
CA GLU A 50 14.57 -6.14 -12.27
C GLU A 50 15.07 -7.59 -12.28
N ILE A 51 14.24 -8.51 -11.81
CA ILE A 51 14.62 -9.92 -11.70
C ILE A 51 14.47 -10.49 -13.11
N ASN A 52 15.58 -10.56 -13.85
CA ASN A 52 15.62 -11.36 -15.07
C ASN A 52 15.25 -12.81 -14.70
N ASN A 53 14.34 -13.39 -15.47
CA ASN A 53 13.54 -14.60 -15.19
C ASN A 53 14.27 -15.88 -14.74
N ASP A 54 15.61 -15.89 -14.65
CA ASP A 54 16.40 -17.10 -14.38
C ASP A 54 16.78 -17.31 -12.90
N GLN A 55 16.47 -16.38 -11.99
CA GLN A 55 16.81 -16.55 -10.57
C GLN A 55 15.66 -16.19 -9.63
N ARG A 56 14.60 -17.01 -9.64
CA ARG A 56 13.67 -17.11 -8.49
C ARG A 56 14.40 -17.77 -7.32
N THR A 57 15.15 -16.98 -6.54
CA THR A 57 15.55 -17.39 -5.20
C THR A 57 14.56 -16.81 -4.19
N THR A 58 13.84 -17.73 -3.58
CA THR A 58 12.86 -17.56 -2.50
C THR A 58 13.44 -16.71 -1.37
N GLY A 59 13.03 -15.45 -1.31
CA GLY A 59 13.60 -14.48 -0.38
C GLY A 59 12.54 -13.59 0.26
N ASN A 60 11.52 -14.17 0.90
CA ASN A 60 10.82 -13.51 2.00
C ASN A 60 9.94 -14.50 2.80
N ARG A 61 10.47 -14.96 3.94
CA ARG A 61 9.78 -15.22 5.23
C ARG A 61 8.41 -15.93 5.27
N PHE A 62 8.05 -16.74 4.29
CA PHE A 62 6.83 -17.55 4.32
C PHE A 62 7.08 -18.99 4.81
N SER A 63 7.83 -19.18 5.92
CA SER A 63 8.13 -20.53 6.46
C SER A 63 7.47 -20.84 7.80
N ILE A 64 6.58 -19.98 8.31
CA ILE A 64 5.86 -20.28 9.56
C ILE A 64 4.37 -20.18 9.33
N ILE A 65 3.80 -20.89 8.34
CA ILE A 65 2.38 -21.25 8.48
C ILE A 65 2.10 -22.68 8.02
N SER A 66 1.79 -23.49 9.04
CA SER A 66 1.61 -24.95 9.07
C SER A 66 0.49 -25.43 8.16
N SER A 67 0.55 -26.70 7.76
CA SER A 67 -0.35 -27.48 6.88
C SER A 67 -1.87 -27.34 7.07
N TYR A 68 -2.35 -26.67 8.12
CA TYR A 68 -3.73 -26.17 8.25
C TYR A 68 -4.04 -25.01 7.27
N TYR A 69 -3.01 -24.33 6.76
CA TYR A 69 -3.07 -23.24 5.78
C TYR A 69 -3.55 -23.72 4.40
N TYR A 70 -3.23 -24.95 3.98
CA TYR A 70 -3.50 -25.40 2.61
C TYR A 70 -4.99 -25.71 2.32
N TYR A 71 -5.78 -26.05 3.34
CA TYR A 71 -7.19 -26.46 3.12
C TYR A 71 -8.14 -25.27 2.97
N TYR A 72 -7.79 -24.11 3.54
CA TYR A 72 -8.62 -22.89 3.50
C TYR A 72 -8.22 -21.94 2.35
N TYR A 73 -7.02 -22.11 1.79
CA TYR A 73 -6.45 -21.24 0.74
C TYR A 73 -6.86 -21.60 -0.69
N SER A 74 -7.80 -22.53 -0.90
CA SER A 74 -8.34 -22.79 -2.24
C SER A 74 -9.19 -21.63 -2.79
N TYR A 75 -9.44 -20.59 -1.97
CA TYR A 75 -10.31 -19.44 -2.30
C TYR A 75 -9.68 -18.06 -1.97
N VAL A 76 -8.38 -17.97 -1.67
CA VAL A 76 -7.70 -16.69 -1.36
C VAL A 76 -6.26 -16.66 -1.89
N ASN A 77 -5.82 -15.55 -2.51
CA ASN A 77 -4.45 -15.39 -3.01
C ASN A 77 -3.69 -14.32 -2.19
N PRO A 78 -2.87 -14.71 -1.19
CA PRO A 78 -2.20 -13.77 -0.30
C PRO A 78 -1.02 -13.06 -0.98
N GLU A 79 -0.54 -13.59 -2.10
CA GLU A 79 0.50 -12.98 -2.92
C GLU A 79 -0.05 -11.87 -3.80
N SER A 80 -1.37 -11.82 -4.01
CA SER A 80 -2.03 -10.77 -4.76
C SER A 80 -1.99 -9.43 -4.01
N VAL A 81 -1.51 -8.40 -4.70
CA VAL A 81 -1.54 -7.02 -4.23
C VAL A 81 -2.96 -6.56 -3.95
N MET A 82 -3.93 -6.97 -4.78
CA MET A 82 -5.33 -6.63 -4.59
C MET A 82 -5.90 -7.29 -3.33
N PHE A 83 -5.54 -8.53 -3.06
CA PHE A 83 -5.92 -9.18 -1.81
C PHE A 83 -5.40 -8.41 -0.58
N ARG A 84 -4.14 -8.00 -0.61
CA ARG A 84 -3.52 -7.22 0.47
C ARG A 84 -4.15 -5.83 0.58
N PHE A 85 -4.49 -5.20 -0.54
CA PHE A 85 -5.27 -3.96 -0.56
C PHE A 85 -6.65 -4.15 0.09
N GLY A 86 -7.34 -5.26 -0.20
CA GLY A 86 -8.59 -5.65 0.45
C GLY A 86 -8.45 -5.74 1.97
N THR A 87 -7.39 -6.36 2.48
CA THR A 87 -7.12 -6.40 3.94
C THR A 87 -6.90 -5.01 4.53
N ILE A 88 -6.19 -4.12 3.83
CA ILE A 88 -5.96 -2.73 4.28
C ILE A 88 -7.29 -1.95 4.35
N LEU A 89 -8.19 -2.12 3.38
CA LEU A 89 -9.51 -1.49 3.43
C LEU A 89 -10.33 -1.94 4.65
N MET A 90 -10.25 -3.22 5.00
CA MET A 90 -10.90 -3.77 6.19
C MET A 90 -10.30 -3.19 7.48
N ASP A 91 -8.98 -3.07 7.54
CA ASP A 91 -8.27 -2.45 8.67
C ASP A 91 -8.66 -0.97 8.82
N LEU A 92 -8.79 -0.23 7.72
CA LEU A 92 -9.24 1.16 7.72
C LEU A 92 -10.69 1.29 8.21
N LEU A 93 -11.59 0.40 7.81
CA LEU A 93 -12.98 0.42 8.27
C LEU A 93 -13.11 0.08 9.76
N SER A 94 -12.41 -0.95 10.22
CA SER A 94 -12.57 -1.50 11.56
C SER A 94 -11.63 -0.90 12.61
N GLY A 95 -10.58 -0.20 12.19
CA GLY A 95 -9.57 0.37 13.08
C GLY A 95 -8.63 -0.64 13.71
N LYS A 96 -8.68 -1.91 13.29
CA LYS A 96 -7.84 -2.99 13.81
C LYS A 96 -7.45 -3.96 12.70
N PRO A 97 -6.30 -4.65 12.82
CA PRO A 97 -5.92 -5.66 11.86
C PRO A 97 -6.92 -6.81 11.87
N ILE A 98 -7.57 -7.08 10.73
CA ILE A 98 -8.52 -8.18 10.59
C ILE A 98 -7.80 -9.40 9.99
N PRO A 99 -7.82 -10.56 10.68
CA PRO A 99 -7.31 -11.80 10.10
C PRO A 99 -8.09 -12.15 8.82
N PRO A 100 -7.43 -12.57 7.72
CA PRO A 100 -8.12 -12.93 6.47
C PRO A 100 -9.24 -13.96 6.63
N SER A 101 -9.14 -14.86 7.63
CA SER A 101 -10.19 -15.83 7.96
C SER A 101 -11.52 -15.19 8.36
N HIS A 102 -11.46 -14.04 9.03
CA HIS A 102 -12.65 -13.30 9.43
C HIS A 102 -13.19 -12.44 8.29
N ALA A 103 -12.39 -12.17 7.26
CA ALA A 103 -12.83 -11.36 6.14
C ALA A 103 -13.96 -12.06 5.36
N HIS A 104 -13.92 -13.39 5.21
CA HIS A 104 -14.98 -14.15 4.55
C HIS A 104 -16.31 -14.15 5.35
N ASP A 105 -16.23 -14.33 6.67
CA ASP A 105 -17.41 -14.24 7.57
C ASP A 105 -17.99 -12.82 7.62
N MET A 106 -17.12 -11.81 7.51
CA MET A 106 -17.53 -10.41 7.39
C MET A 106 -18.25 -10.17 6.06
N ILE A 107 -17.74 -10.70 4.95
CA ILE A 107 -18.32 -10.56 3.60
C ILE A 107 -19.75 -11.13 3.51
N HIS A 108 -20.06 -12.23 4.22
CA HIS A 108 -21.30 -12.97 3.99
C HIS A 108 -22.44 -12.78 5.00
N GLY A 109 -22.27 -12.05 6.11
CA GLY A 109 -23.39 -12.01 7.05
C GLY A 109 -23.31 -11.18 8.32
N LYS A 110 -22.30 -10.33 8.50
CA LYS A 110 -22.32 -9.36 9.60
C LYS A 110 -22.86 -8.02 9.14
N ASP A 111 -23.66 -7.39 10.00
CA ASP A 111 -24.10 -6.03 9.76
C ASP A 111 -22.86 -5.13 9.65
N THR A 112 -22.73 -4.44 8.52
CA THR A 112 -21.60 -3.56 8.21
C THR A 112 -21.31 -2.58 9.35
N VAL A 113 -22.34 -2.16 10.08
CA VAL A 113 -22.27 -1.20 11.20
C VAL A 113 -21.50 -1.76 12.40
N GLU A 114 -21.59 -3.07 12.70
CA GLU A 114 -20.89 -3.70 13.83
C GLU A 114 -19.38 -3.82 13.61
N LEU A 115 -18.95 -3.69 12.36
CA LEU A 115 -17.57 -3.87 11.93
C LEU A 115 -16.82 -2.54 11.81
N ILE A 116 -17.54 -1.42 11.84
CA ILE A 116 -16.96 -0.09 11.81
C ILE A 116 -16.27 0.21 13.13
N ASP A 117 -15.13 0.87 13.03
CA ASP A 117 -14.34 1.27 14.18
C ASP A 117 -15.18 2.10 15.16
N PRO A 118 -15.34 1.65 16.42
CA PRO A 118 -16.08 2.40 17.45
C PRO A 118 -15.45 3.78 17.72
N ASN A 119 -14.15 3.97 17.42
CA ASN A 119 -13.47 5.25 17.57
C ASN A 119 -13.90 6.30 16.54
N LEU A 120 -14.61 5.92 15.47
CA LEU A 120 -15.21 6.88 14.54
C LEU A 120 -16.39 7.62 15.18
N LYS A 121 -16.97 7.11 16.29
CA LYS A 121 -18.02 7.77 17.10
C LYS A 121 -19.19 8.30 16.25
N GLY A 122 -19.58 7.56 15.21
CA GLY A 122 -20.67 7.96 14.30
C GLY A 122 -20.28 8.98 13.23
N ASN A 123 -19.01 9.38 13.13
CA ASN A 123 -18.51 10.26 12.07
C ASN A 123 -18.21 9.47 10.77
N PHE A 124 -19.21 8.74 10.27
CA PHE A 124 -19.16 8.01 9.01
C PHE A 124 -20.56 7.90 8.40
N SER A 125 -20.66 7.82 7.08
CA SER A 125 -21.90 7.44 6.40
C SER A 125 -21.97 5.92 6.27
N ALA A 126 -23.12 5.34 6.63
CA ALA A 126 -23.36 3.90 6.49
C ALA A 126 -23.34 3.45 5.02
N GLU A 127 -23.80 4.32 4.12
CA GLU A 127 -23.76 4.10 2.67
C GLU A 127 -22.32 4.04 2.16
N GLU A 128 -21.47 4.99 2.56
CA GLU A 128 -20.06 5.04 2.17
C GLU A 128 -19.29 3.84 2.74
N ALA A 129 -19.53 3.51 4.01
CA ALA A 129 -18.99 2.32 4.66
C ALA A 129 -19.36 1.04 3.89
N THR A 130 -20.63 0.92 3.47
CA THR A 130 -21.11 -0.23 2.67
C THR A 130 -20.40 -0.32 1.32
N ILE A 131 -20.16 0.81 0.64
CA ILE A 131 -19.44 0.82 -0.64
C ILE A 131 -17.99 0.36 -0.46
N VAL A 132 -17.28 0.90 0.53
CA VAL A 132 -15.89 0.50 0.82
C VAL A 132 -15.83 -0.97 1.23
N PHE A 133 -16.82 -1.46 1.98
CA PHE A 133 -16.91 -2.86 2.38
C PHE A 133 -17.09 -3.80 1.18
N LYS A 134 -17.98 -3.47 0.24
CA LYS A 134 -18.17 -4.22 -1.01
C LYS A 134 -16.89 -4.23 -1.85
N LEU A 135 -16.17 -3.12 -1.88
CA LEU A 135 -14.92 -3.01 -2.60
C LEU A 135 -13.82 -3.87 -1.95
N ALA A 136 -13.71 -3.85 -0.63
CA ALA A 136 -12.82 -4.73 0.13
C ALA A 136 -13.17 -6.21 -0.12
N SER A 137 -14.46 -6.56 -0.09
CA SER A 137 -14.94 -7.91 -0.40
C SER A 137 -14.48 -8.39 -1.78
N ARG A 138 -14.68 -7.57 -2.81
CA ARG A 138 -14.26 -7.91 -4.18
C ARG A 138 -12.74 -8.11 -4.26
N CYS A 139 -11.96 -7.29 -3.56
CA CYS A 139 -10.51 -7.42 -3.51
C CYS A 139 -10.01 -8.72 -2.86
N LEU A 140 -10.80 -9.29 -1.95
CA LEU A 140 -10.45 -10.49 -1.18
C LEU A 140 -10.89 -11.80 -1.83
N GLN A 141 -11.84 -11.76 -2.78
CA GLN A 141 -12.35 -12.92 -3.49
C GLN A 141 -11.38 -13.38 -4.57
N TYR A 142 -10.99 -14.65 -4.56
CA TYR A 142 -9.99 -15.22 -5.46
C TYR A 142 -10.46 -15.28 -6.92
N GLU A 143 -11.72 -15.62 -7.16
CA GLU A 143 -12.29 -15.80 -8.50
C GLU A 143 -12.32 -14.50 -9.32
N ASP A 144 -12.39 -13.35 -8.63
CA ASP A 144 -12.53 -12.05 -9.26
C ASP A 144 -11.21 -11.29 -9.41
N ILE A 145 -10.10 -11.76 -8.84
CA ILE A 145 -8.82 -11.00 -8.78
C ILE A 145 -8.33 -10.59 -10.18
N GLU A 146 -8.38 -11.50 -11.16
CA GLU A 146 -7.95 -11.22 -12.54
C GLU A 146 -8.87 -10.21 -13.25
N SER A 147 -10.09 -10.02 -12.75
CA SER A 147 -11.09 -9.06 -13.26
C SER A 147 -11.07 -7.71 -12.54
N ILE A 148 -10.25 -7.54 -11.49
CA ILE A 148 -10.18 -6.30 -10.73
C ILE A 148 -9.48 -5.24 -11.58
N ASN A 149 -10.27 -4.28 -12.04
CA ASN A 149 -9.76 -3.08 -12.70
C ASN A 149 -9.43 -2.03 -11.64
N THR A 150 -8.14 -1.73 -11.47
CA THR A 150 -7.64 -0.72 -10.51
C THR A 150 -8.22 0.67 -10.76
N LYS A 151 -8.53 1.02 -12.03
CA LYS A 151 -9.18 2.30 -12.37
C LYS A 151 -10.59 2.41 -11.81
N ASP A 152 -11.34 1.30 -11.80
CA ASP A 152 -12.71 1.30 -11.25
C ASP A 152 -12.67 1.50 -9.73
N ILE A 153 -11.66 0.91 -9.06
CA ILE A 153 -11.42 1.11 -7.64
C ILE A 153 -11.10 2.58 -7.35
N VAL A 154 -10.16 3.17 -8.09
CA VAL A 154 -9.76 4.58 -7.94
C VAL A 154 -10.97 5.50 -8.12
N THR A 155 -11.73 5.31 -9.21
CA THR A 155 -12.93 6.09 -9.51
C THR A 155 -13.97 5.97 -8.38
N THR A 156 -14.20 4.75 -7.89
CA THR A 156 -15.15 4.53 -6.78
C THR A 156 -14.71 5.30 -5.53
N LEU A 157 -13.44 5.18 -5.13
CA LEU A 157 -12.92 5.86 -3.94
C LEU A 157 -12.87 7.38 -4.10
N GLU A 158 -12.62 7.90 -5.31
CA GLU A 158 -12.63 9.33 -5.62
C GLU A 158 -14.02 9.94 -5.39
N THR A 159 -15.08 9.28 -5.88
CA THR A 159 -16.46 9.76 -5.68
C THR A 159 -16.85 9.85 -4.22
N LEU A 160 -16.31 8.98 -3.37
CA LEU A 160 -16.52 9.04 -1.92
C LEU A 160 -15.68 10.17 -1.30
N GLN A 161 -14.45 10.38 -1.78
CA GLN A 161 -13.51 11.35 -1.23
C GLN A 161 -13.91 12.81 -1.52
N THR A 162 -14.48 13.11 -2.69
CA THR A 162 -14.91 14.47 -3.09
C THR A 162 -15.93 15.11 -2.15
N LYS A 163 -16.58 14.32 -1.28
CA LYS A 163 -17.45 14.83 -0.21
C LYS A 163 -16.68 15.35 1.03
N THR A 164 -15.36 15.17 1.05
CA THR A 164 -14.49 15.41 2.20
C THR A 164 -13.47 16.50 1.88
N ASP A 165 -13.84 17.76 2.12
CA ASP A 165 -13.10 18.95 1.65
C ASP A 165 -11.93 19.39 2.54
N ALA A 166 -11.74 18.77 3.72
CA ALA A 166 -10.68 19.21 4.64
C ALA A 166 -9.30 18.69 4.23
N PRO A 167 -8.23 19.51 4.30
CA PRO A 167 -6.89 19.11 3.92
C PRO A 167 -6.30 18.07 4.89
N SER A 168 -5.42 17.22 4.39
CA SER A 168 -4.96 16.01 5.10
C SER A 168 -4.24 16.31 6.43
N TYR A 169 -3.37 17.32 6.45
CA TYR A 169 -2.69 17.80 7.66
C TYR A 169 -3.65 18.26 8.77
N ALA A 170 -4.80 18.83 8.41
CA ALA A 170 -5.77 19.32 9.39
C ALA A 170 -6.50 18.16 10.07
N MET A 171 -6.73 17.09 9.33
CA MET A 171 -7.37 15.90 9.86
C MET A 171 -6.42 14.97 10.63
N LEU A 172 -5.11 15.06 10.41
CA LEU A 172 -4.09 14.36 11.19
C LEU A 172 -3.58 15.17 12.39
N GLU A 173 -4.18 16.34 12.66
CA GLU A 173 -3.77 17.25 13.74
C GLU A 173 -2.27 17.63 13.67
N MET A 174 -1.67 17.65 12.48
CA MET A 174 -0.22 17.84 12.25
C MET A 174 0.25 19.30 12.40
N VAL A 175 -0.53 20.15 13.07
CA VAL A 175 -0.40 21.62 13.07
C VAL A 175 0.97 22.11 13.57
N ASN A 176 1.71 21.31 14.36
CA ASN A 176 2.96 21.72 15.02
C ASN A 176 4.23 20.89 14.68
N GLN A 177 4.22 19.99 13.69
CA GLN A 177 5.40 19.14 13.39
C GLN A 177 6.30 19.62 12.23
N ARG A 178 5.90 20.68 11.51
CA ARG A 178 6.62 21.18 10.33
C ARG A 178 8.04 21.67 10.64
N ASP A 179 8.29 22.19 11.84
CA ASP A 179 9.60 22.68 12.26
C ASP A 179 10.59 21.58 12.69
N LEU A 180 10.14 20.32 12.85
CA LEU A 180 10.96 19.25 13.43
C LEU A 180 11.64 18.30 12.42
N SER A 181 11.26 18.33 11.13
CA SER A 181 11.56 17.21 10.21
C SER A 181 12.74 17.44 9.26
N TRP A 182 12.76 18.52 8.49
CA TRP A 182 13.72 18.68 7.38
C TRP A 182 15.13 19.13 7.81
N ASN A 183 15.23 19.79 8.96
CA ASN A 183 16.51 20.30 9.47
C ASN A 183 17.45 19.19 9.99
N LYS A 184 16.96 17.94 10.10
CA LYS A 184 17.71 16.80 10.64
C LYS A 184 17.78 15.61 9.67
N LEU A 185 17.81 15.87 8.36
CA LEU A 185 18.03 14.82 7.37
C LEU A 185 19.37 14.10 7.60
N SER A 186 19.34 12.78 7.51
CA SER A 186 20.55 11.95 7.48
C SER A 186 21.42 12.31 6.26
N PRO A 187 22.70 11.92 6.23
CA PRO A 187 23.53 12.09 5.04
C PRO A 187 22.87 11.53 3.77
N LEU A 188 22.19 10.38 3.88
CA LEU A 188 21.43 9.78 2.78
C LEU A 188 20.22 10.65 2.41
N GLY A 189 19.43 11.09 3.40
CA GLY A 189 18.27 11.95 3.14
C GLY A 189 18.64 13.26 2.44
N LYS A 190 19.77 13.87 2.82
CA LYS A 190 20.31 15.06 2.15
C LYS A 190 20.75 14.77 0.71
N ALA A 191 21.31 13.59 0.45
CA ALA A 191 21.71 13.18 -0.90
C ALA A 191 20.48 12.93 -1.78
N CYS A 192 19.45 12.23 -1.26
CA CYS A 192 18.17 12.01 -1.94
C CYS A 192 17.48 13.34 -2.29
N LEU A 193 17.44 14.29 -1.36
CA LEU A 193 16.82 15.60 -1.59
C LEU A 193 17.47 16.37 -2.77
N ARG A 194 18.80 16.22 -2.95
CA ARG A 194 19.54 16.83 -4.06
C ARG A 194 19.54 15.99 -5.34
N MET A 195 18.91 14.81 -5.32
CA MET A 195 19.02 13.80 -6.37
C MET A 195 20.49 13.48 -6.73
N ASP A 196 21.38 13.50 -5.73
CA ASP A 196 22.82 13.30 -5.87
C ASP A 196 23.13 11.80 -5.91
N LEU A 197 22.95 11.20 -7.09
CA LEU A 197 23.13 9.75 -7.31
C LEU A 197 24.51 9.26 -6.90
N THR A 198 25.56 10.07 -7.06
CA THR A 198 26.92 9.72 -6.64
C THR A 198 27.04 9.66 -5.11
N ALA A 199 26.48 10.63 -4.39
CA ALA A 199 26.46 10.59 -2.93
C ALA A 199 25.58 9.44 -2.41
N ILE A 200 24.44 9.19 -3.03
CA ILE A 200 23.56 8.05 -2.70
C ILE A 200 24.34 6.73 -2.85
N HIS A 201 24.95 6.50 -4.01
CA HIS A 201 25.74 5.30 -4.27
C HIS A 201 26.86 5.10 -3.25
N LYS A 202 27.66 6.14 -2.97
CA LYS A 202 28.75 6.05 -1.98
C LYS A 202 28.23 5.67 -0.59
N ILE A 203 27.10 6.23 -0.18
CA ILE A 203 26.50 5.94 1.13
C ILE A 203 26.00 4.48 1.18
N LEU A 204 25.36 4.00 0.10
CA LEU A 204 24.88 2.61 0.00
C LEU A 204 26.05 1.61 0.04
N VAL A 205 27.14 1.86 -0.69
CA VAL A 205 28.35 1.02 -0.67
C VAL A 205 28.95 0.94 0.74
N ILE A 206 29.08 2.07 1.45
CA ILE A 206 29.57 2.11 2.83
C ILE A 206 28.67 1.31 3.77
N ALA A 207 27.35 1.33 3.54
CA ALA A 207 26.37 0.59 4.33
C ALA A 207 26.34 -0.92 4.00
N GLY A 208 27.22 -1.41 3.12
CA GLY A 208 27.33 -2.83 2.75
C GLY A 208 26.46 -3.24 1.56
N TYR A 209 25.82 -2.28 0.88
CA TYR A 209 25.10 -2.49 -0.39
C TYR A 209 26.04 -2.21 -1.57
N ALA A 210 27.14 -2.96 -1.67
CA ALA A 210 27.99 -2.92 -2.85
C ALA A 210 27.35 -3.74 -3.99
N ASP A 211 27.38 -3.22 -5.22
CA ASP A 211 26.90 -3.96 -6.39
C ASP A 211 27.68 -5.28 -6.56
N ASP A 212 26.94 -6.37 -6.80
CA ASP A 212 27.49 -7.50 -7.55
C ASP A 212 27.83 -6.96 -8.94
N LYS A 213 29.12 -6.95 -9.26
CA LYS A 213 29.73 -6.30 -10.44
C LYS A 213 28.98 -6.59 -11.75
N GLU A 214 28.02 -5.74 -12.13
CA GLU A 214 27.52 -5.59 -13.50
C GLU A 214 26.74 -4.27 -13.61
N VAL A 215 27.48 -3.16 -13.72
CA VAL A 215 26.91 -1.85 -14.05
C VAL A 215 26.62 -1.84 -15.54
N ILE A 216 25.35 -1.99 -15.93
CA ILE A 216 24.89 -1.58 -17.26
C ILE A 216 24.52 -0.10 -17.14
N GLU A 217 25.36 0.78 -17.69
CA GLU A 217 25.02 2.18 -17.90
C GLU A 217 23.78 2.25 -18.81
N VAL A 218 22.62 2.57 -18.24
CA VAL A 218 21.45 2.95 -19.04
C VAL A 218 21.64 4.40 -19.47
N THR A 219 22.48 4.58 -20.50
CA THR A 219 22.54 5.83 -21.24
C THR A 219 21.25 5.95 -22.04
N LYS A 220 20.27 6.69 -21.52
CA LYS A 220 19.14 7.15 -22.35
C LYS A 220 19.71 8.12 -23.39
N HIS A 221 19.93 7.61 -24.60
CA HIS A 221 20.05 8.45 -25.78
C HIS A 221 18.71 9.17 -25.98
N ILE A 222 18.70 10.47 -25.72
CA ILE A 222 17.70 11.38 -26.25
C ILE A 222 18.09 11.62 -27.70
N ASN A 223 17.30 11.07 -28.64
CA ASN A 223 17.15 11.57 -30.00
C ASN A 223 15.69 11.96 -30.19
#